data_AF-X0WGD8-F1
#
_entry.id   AF-X0WGD8-F1
#
_cell.length_a   1.000
_cell.length_b   1.000
_cell.length_c   1.000
_cell.angle_alpha   90.00
_cell.angle_beta   90.00
_cell.angle_gamma   90.00
#
_symmetry.space_group_name_H-M   'P 1'
#
loop_
_entity.id
_entity.type
_entity.pdbx_description
1 polymer ?
#
loop_
_entity_poly.entity_id
_entity_poly.type
_entity_poly.pdbx_seq_one_letter_code
_entity_poly.pdbx_strand_id
1 'polypeptide(L)'
;MLVYFSPTSAGSKSAILELSSNDPDTPTLNVPLSGGGVAIPGDLDGDGQVCRTNLNIILSYRNQPADVCPECDLDGDGMITALDARKLVLLCTRPRCACE
;
A
#
# COMPACT_ATOMS: atom_id res chain seq x y z
N MET A 1 10.10 -21.83 7.98
CA MET A 1 10.30 -20.63 7.14
C MET A 1 9.20 -20.61 6.10
N LEU A 2 8.50 -19.49 5.97
CA LEU A 2 7.41 -19.31 4.99
C LEU A 2 7.71 -18.07 4.16
N VAL A 3 7.38 -18.13 2.88
CA VAL A 3 7.52 -17.01 1.93
C VAL A 3 6.13 -16.65 1.45
N TYR A 4 5.78 -15.36 1.52
CA TYR A 4 4.47 -14.86 1.11
C TYR A 4 4.60 -13.99 -0.14
N PHE A 5 3.59 -14.06 -1.01
CA PHE A 5 3.40 -13.12 -2.11
C PHE A 5 2.28 -12.15 -1.71
N SER A 6 2.65 -10.92 -1.36
CA SER A 6 1.74 -9.89 -0.85
C SER A 6 1.75 -8.67 -1.78
N PRO A 7 0.94 -8.65 -2.85
CA PRO A 7 0.81 -7.48 -3.71
C PRO A 7 0.38 -6.22 -2.94
N THR A 8 1.13 -5.14 -3.08
CA THR A 8 0.92 -3.85 -2.41
C THR A 8 -0.04 -2.92 -3.14
N SER A 9 -0.28 -3.17 -4.43
CA SER A 9 -1.21 -2.38 -5.24
C SER A 9 -2.44 -3.20 -5.62
N ALA A 10 -3.57 -2.51 -5.71
CA ALA A 10 -4.86 -3.13 -6.01
C ALA A 10 -4.85 -3.94 -7.32
N GLY A 11 -5.67 -5.00 -7.32
CA GLY A 11 -5.90 -5.86 -8.47
C GLY A 11 -5.00 -7.09 -8.53
N SER A 12 -5.24 -7.94 -9.53
CA SER A 12 -4.49 -9.18 -9.75
C SER A 12 -3.06 -8.89 -10.17
N LYS A 13 -2.09 -9.48 -9.47
CA LYS A 13 -0.66 -9.45 -9.80
C LYS A 13 -0.14 -10.87 -9.95
N SER A 14 0.83 -11.01 -10.85
CA SER A 14 1.58 -12.25 -11.07
C SER A 14 3.07 -11.95 -11.08
N ALA A 15 3.87 -12.88 -10.57
CA ALA A 15 5.32 -12.82 -10.58
C ALA A 15 5.90 -14.23 -10.76
N ILE A 16 7.21 -14.32 -11.03
CA ILE A 16 7.94 -15.59 -11.02
C ILE A 16 9.06 -15.45 -10.00
N LEU A 17 9.11 -16.36 -9.02
CA LEU A 17 10.25 -16.50 -8.14
C LEU A 17 11.23 -17.49 -8.76
N GLU A 18 12.39 -16.99 -9.17
CA GLU A 18 13.49 -17.82 -9.68
C GLU A 18 14.40 -18.27 -8.52
N LEU A 19 14.63 -19.57 -8.44
CA LEU A 19 15.52 -20.19 -7.47
C LEU A 19 16.70 -20.81 -8.20
N SER A 20 17.87 -20.18 -8.10
CA SER A 20 19.13 -20.75 -8.61
C SER A 20 19.75 -21.71 -7.60
N SER A 21 20.23 -22.86 -8.07
CA SER A 21 20.77 -23.96 -7.27
C SER A 21 22.00 -24.57 -7.94
N ASN A 22 22.81 -25.28 -7.16
CA ASN A 22 23.92 -26.10 -7.65
C ASN A 22 23.51 -27.57 -7.90
N ASP A 23 22.22 -27.87 -7.87
CA ASP A 23 21.68 -29.15 -8.34
C ASP A 23 21.97 -29.31 -9.85
N PRO A 24 22.71 -30.35 -10.26
CA PRO A 24 23.10 -30.54 -11.65
C PRO A 24 21.93 -30.84 -12.58
N ASP A 25 20.83 -31.38 -12.08
CA ASP A 25 19.65 -31.74 -12.86
C ASP A 25 18.66 -30.58 -12.96
N THR A 26 18.53 -29.78 -11.90
CA THR A 26 17.65 -28.58 -11.85
C THR A 26 18.38 -27.36 -11.28
N PRO A 27 19.29 -26.74 -12.05
CA PRO A 27 20.06 -25.59 -11.58
C PRO A 27 19.21 -24.31 -11.43
N THR A 28 18.03 -24.28 -12.03
CA THR A 28 17.07 -23.16 -11.91
C THR A 28 15.66 -23.70 -11.80
N LEU A 29 14.93 -23.30 -10.75
CA LEU A 29 13.51 -23.58 -10.56
C LEU A 29 12.70 -22.29 -10.57
N ASN A 30 11.71 -22.22 -11.48
CA ASN A 30 10.79 -21.09 -11.58
C ASN A 30 9.46 -21.41 -10.89
N VAL A 31 9.12 -20.63 -9.87
CA VAL A 31 7.86 -20.78 -9.12
C VAL A 31 6.92 -19.64 -9.50
N PRO A 32 5.82 -19.90 -10.23
CA PRO A 32 4.84 -18.87 -10.54
C PRO A 32 4.09 -18.46 -9.27
N LEU A 33 3.95 -17.15 -9.06
CA LEU A 33 3.21 -16.53 -7.97
C LEU A 33 2.02 -15.76 -8.54
N SER A 34 0.88 -15.86 -7.86
CA SER A 34 -0.31 -15.08 -8.18
C SER A 34 -1.00 -14.62 -6.89
N GLY A 35 -1.53 -13.41 -6.88
CA GLY A 35 -2.23 -12.84 -5.74
C GLY A 35 -2.99 -11.58 -6.15
N GLY A 36 -3.95 -11.17 -5.33
CA GLY A 36 -4.68 -9.91 -5.51
C GLY A 36 -4.33 -8.94 -4.41
N GLY A 37 -3.94 -7.71 -4.77
CA GLY A 37 -3.89 -6.61 -3.82
C GLY A 37 -5.28 -5.98 -3.65
N VAL A 38 -5.59 -5.52 -2.45
CA VAL A 38 -6.84 -4.79 -2.15
C VAL A 38 -6.50 -3.32 -2.01
N ALA A 39 -7.22 -2.43 -2.70
CA ALA A 39 -7.12 -0.99 -2.40
C ALA A 39 -7.70 -0.75 -1.02
N ILE A 40 -6.88 -0.28 -0.08
CA ILE A 40 -7.35 0.12 1.24
C ILE A 40 -7.52 1.64 1.21
N PRO A 41 -8.74 2.17 1.39
CA PRO A 41 -8.94 3.62 1.47
C PRO A 41 -8.07 4.23 2.58
N GLY A 42 -7.22 5.19 2.22
CA GLY A 42 -6.28 5.83 3.15
C GLY A 42 -4.90 5.18 3.24
N ASP A 43 -4.66 4.05 2.57
CA ASP A 43 -3.30 3.51 2.40
C ASP A 43 -2.62 4.25 1.25
N LEU A 44 -1.87 5.29 1.61
CA LEU A 44 -1.24 6.21 0.67
C LEU A 44 0.21 5.83 0.32
N ASP A 45 0.86 4.95 1.08
CA ASP A 45 2.20 4.42 0.77
C ASP A 45 2.17 3.00 0.17
N GLY A 46 0.99 2.36 0.14
CA GLY A 46 0.78 1.03 -0.41
C GLY A 46 1.37 -0.07 0.47
N ASP A 47 1.58 0.19 1.76
CA ASP A 47 2.19 -0.79 2.67
C ASP A 47 1.18 -1.80 3.23
N GLY A 48 -0.10 -1.67 2.85
CA GLY A 48 -1.19 -2.52 3.31
C GLY A 48 -1.78 -2.09 4.65
N GLN A 49 -1.38 -0.94 5.19
CA GLN A 49 -1.88 -0.41 6.45
C GLN A 49 -2.33 1.04 6.31
N VAL A 50 -3.34 1.40 7.10
CA VAL A 50 -3.73 2.80 7.29
C VAL A 50 -3.26 3.21 8.67
N CYS A 51 -2.09 3.83 8.74
CA CYS A 51 -1.44 4.24 9.98
C CYS A 51 -0.84 5.64 9.90
N ARG A 52 -0.08 6.02 10.92
CA ARG A 52 0.52 7.36 11.07
C ARG A 52 1.48 7.74 9.94
N THR A 53 2.04 6.80 9.18
CA THR A 53 2.87 7.10 7.99
C THR A 53 2.04 7.75 6.89
N ASN A 54 0.82 7.28 6.65
CA ASN A 54 -0.09 7.86 5.67
C ASN A 54 -0.48 9.31 6.04
N LEU A 55 -0.53 9.63 7.34
CA LEU A 55 -0.76 11.00 7.78
C LEU A 55 0.37 11.94 7.35
N ASN A 56 1.63 11.48 7.35
CA ASN A 56 2.74 12.30 6.86
C ASN A 56 2.62 12.60 5.36
N ILE A 57 2.03 11.68 4.58
CA ILE A 57 1.77 11.89 3.16
C ILE A 57 0.72 12.99 2.97
N ILE A 58 -0.41 12.93 3.68
CA ILE A 58 -1.41 14.02 3.62
C ILE A 58 -0.77 15.36 4.01
N LEU A 59 0.08 15.37 5.05
CA LEU A 59 0.73 16.59 5.52
C LEU A 59 1.76 17.16 4.51
N SER A 60 2.42 16.33 3.70
CA SER A 60 3.35 16.82 2.67
C SER A 60 2.65 17.51 1.50
N TYR A 61 1.40 17.13 1.21
CA TYR A 61 0.58 17.73 0.14
C TYR A 61 -0.43 18.76 0.66
N ARG A 62 -0.41 19.08 1.96
CA ARG A 62 -1.38 19.98 2.57
C ARG A 62 -1.39 21.37 1.91
N ASN A 63 -2.59 21.94 1.77
CA ASN A 63 -2.87 23.21 1.09
C ASN A 63 -2.58 23.17 -0.42
N GLN A 64 -2.59 21.99 -1.02
CA GLN A 64 -2.52 21.81 -2.48
C GLN A 64 -3.89 21.33 -3.00
N PRO A 65 -4.18 21.57 -4.29
CA PRO A 65 -5.34 20.96 -4.96
C PRO A 65 -5.24 19.44 -4.97
N ALA A 66 -6.39 18.75 -4.95
CA ALA A 66 -6.48 17.29 -5.03
C ALA A 66 -5.78 16.71 -6.27
N ASP A 67 -5.71 17.45 -7.38
CA ASP A 67 -5.05 17.00 -8.62
C ASP A 67 -3.58 16.58 -8.44
N VAL A 68 -2.88 17.11 -7.43
CA VAL A 68 -1.47 16.76 -7.16
C VAL A 68 -1.34 15.38 -6.52
N CYS A 69 -2.32 14.98 -5.71
CA CYS A 69 -2.41 13.67 -5.09
C CYS A 69 -3.91 13.32 -4.95
N PRO A 70 -4.53 12.76 -6.00
CA PRO A 70 -5.97 12.48 -6.00
C PRO A 70 -6.38 11.52 -4.88
N GLU A 71 -5.49 10.60 -4.51
CA GLU A 71 -5.67 9.68 -3.39
C GLU A 71 -5.58 10.34 -2.00
N CYS A 72 -4.97 11.53 -1.90
CA CYS A 72 -4.86 12.27 -0.64
C CYS A 72 -6.14 13.06 -0.28
N ASP A 73 -7.00 13.34 -1.26
CA ASP A 73 -8.32 13.95 -1.06
C ASP A 73 -9.33 12.86 -0.65
N LEU A 74 -9.33 12.55 0.65
CA LEU A 74 -10.15 11.49 1.19
C LEU A 74 -11.58 11.94 1.37
N ASP A 75 -11.83 13.23 1.62
CA ASP A 75 -13.18 13.74 1.82
C ASP A 75 -13.91 14.15 0.53
N GLY A 76 -13.17 14.33 -0.56
CA GLY A 76 -13.65 14.57 -1.92
C GLY A 76 -14.03 16.02 -2.18
N ASP A 77 -13.46 16.98 -1.44
CA ASP A 77 -13.76 18.40 -1.57
C ASP A 77 -12.89 19.15 -2.60
N GLY A 78 -11.91 18.46 -3.19
CA GLY A 78 -10.99 18.98 -4.19
C GLY A 78 -9.74 19.65 -3.62
N MET A 79 -9.55 19.67 -2.30
CA MET A 79 -8.42 20.30 -1.63
C MET A 79 -7.84 19.38 -0.55
N ILE A 80 -6.51 19.27 -0.50
CA ILE A 80 -5.85 18.45 0.53
C ILE A 80 -5.69 19.27 1.81
N THR A 81 -6.55 19.01 2.80
CA THR A 81 -6.67 19.78 4.04
C THR A 81 -6.54 18.93 5.32
N ALA A 82 -6.79 19.57 6.48
CA ALA A 82 -6.86 18.84 7.74
C ALA A 82 -8.12 17.96 7.85
N LEU A 83 -9.12 18.14 6.99
CA LEU A 83 -10.31 17.30 6.97
C LEU A 83 -9.99 15.91 6.40
N ASP A 84 -9.13 15.82 5.38
CA ASP A 84 -8.60 14.56 4.89
C ASP A 84 -7.81 13.82 5.96
N ALA A 85 -6.93 14.52 6.67
CA ALA A 85 -6.20 13.95 7.80
C ALA A 85 -7.12 13.40 8.88
N ARG A 86 -8.25 14.06 9.17
CA ARG A 86 -9.25 13.55 10.11
C ARG A 86 -9.98 12.33 9.56
N LYS A 87 -10.30 12.33 8.26
CA LYS A 87 -10.93 11.18 7.59
C LYS A 87 -9.99 9.97 7.55
N LEU A 88 -8.71 10.18 7.28
CA LEU A 88 -7.66 9.17 7.40
C LEU A 88 -7.64 8.53 8.80
N VAL A 89 -7.72 9.34 9.86
CA VAL A 89 -7.71 8.84 11.25
C VAL A 89 -8.90 7.92 11.54
N LEU A 90 -10.05 8.12 10.87
CA LEU A 90 -11.21 7.22 10.96
C LEU A 90 -11.03 5.92 10.18
N LEU A 91 -10.11 5.89 9.22
CA LEU A 91 -9.80 4.72 8.39
C LEU A 91 -8.64 3.89 8.95
N CYS A 92 -7.99 4.35 10.03
CA CYS A 92 -6.82 3.64 10.55
C CYS A 92 -7.16 2.20 10.95
N THR A 93 -6.29 1.28 10.56
CA THR A 93 -6.49 -0.16 10.78
C THR A 93 -6.34 -0.55 12.27
N ARG A 94 -5.84 0.36 13.12
CA ARG A 94 -5.46 0.09 14.52
C ARG A 94 -5.85 1.20 15.49
N PRO A 95 -6.05 0.87 16.78
CA PRO A 95 -6.22 1.87 17.84
C PRO A 95 -5.08 2.90 17.83
N ARG A 96 -5.43 4.18 18.00
CA ARG A 96 -4.49 5.31 17.99
C ARG A 96 -3.69 5.46 16.68
N CYS A 97 -4.14 4.84 15.59
CA CYS A 97 -3.47 4.89 14.28
C CYS A 97 -1.99 4.46 14.33
N ALA A 98 -1.69 3.45 15.15
CA ALA A 98 -0.35 2.86 15.26
C ALA A 98 0.00 2.05 14.00
N CYS A 99 1.29 2.01 13.65
CA CYS A 99 1.81 1.14 12.56
C CYS A 99 2.23 -0.24 13.11
N GLU A 100 2.44 -1.24 12.25
CA GLU A 100 3.22 -2.47 12.58
C GLU A 100 4.71 -2.21 12.72
#